data_AF-A0A9N7MT22-F1
#
_entry.id   AF-A0A9N7MT22-F1
#
_cell.length_a   1.000
_cell.length_b   1.000
_cell.length_c   1.000
_cell.angle_alpha   90.00
_cell.angle_beta   90.00
_cell.angle_gamma   90.00
#
_symmetry.space_group_name_H-M   'P 1'
#
loop_
_entity.id
_entity.type
_entity.pdbx_description
1 polymer ?
#
loop_
_entity_poly.entity_id
_entity_poly.type
_entity_poly.pdbx_seq_one_letter_code
_entity_poly.pdbx_strand_id
1 'polypeptide(L)'
;MDPNGNMLRWEAIRVGSLGGLEELFEAYGREHPFIVTEPGEVARGKKNGLDYLFYLYELCRDLLIQVQNIAREKGEKCPTKVTNEVFRYAKSVGANHINKPKMRHYVHCYALHCLDQATSDNLRRAFKERRENVGAWRQACYMPLVAIAAARHGWDIDALFNTHSHLSIWYVPTKLRQLCHAERSNAASTSGDNLPPF
;
A
#
# COMPACT_ATOMS: atom_id res chain seq x y z
N MET A 1 7.26 -12.20 -21.36
CA MET A 1 8.45 -11.80 -22.16
C MET A 1 8.19 -10.50 -22.92
N ASP A 2 9.24 -9.71 -23.19
CA ASP A 2 9.21 -8.54 -24.07
C ASP A 2 9.40 -8.93 -25.56
N PRO A 3 9.28 -7.98 -26.53
CA PRO A 3 9.41 -8.26 -27.96
C PRO A 3 10.78 -8.81 -28.39
N ASN A 4 11.80 -8.77 -27.53
CA ASN A 4 13.13 -9.30 -27.78
C ASN A 4 13.34 -10.68 -27.17
N GLY A 5 12.28 -11.33 -26.65
CA GLY A 5 12.37 -12.66 -26.05
C GLY A 5 13.01 -12.66 -24.67
N ASN A 6 13.11 -11.50 -23.99
CA ASN A 6 13.54 -11.45 -22.60
C ASN A 6 12.36 -11.66 -21.67
N MET A 7 12.52 -12.53 -20.66
CA MET A 7 11.55 -12.69 -19.57
C MET A 7 11.29 -11.34 -18.90
N LEU A 8 10.02 -10.98 -18.67
CA LEU A 8 9.70 -9.68 -18.09
C LEU A 8 10.40 -9.61 -16.72
N ARG A 9 11.04 -8.49 -16.41
CA ARG A 9 11.83 -8.26 -15.19
C ARG A 9 11.10 -8.64 -13.88
N TRP A 10 9.77 -8.70 -13.91
CA TRP A 10 8.91 -9.09 -12.80
C TRP A 10 8.60 -10.60 -12.74
N GLU A 11 8.72 -11.34 -13.85
CA GLU A 11 8.58 -12.81 -13.88
C GLU A 11 9.78 -13.50 -13.22
N ALA A 12 10.99 -12.92 -13.31
CA ALA A 12 12.20 -13.42 -12.65
C ALA A 12 12.10 -13.42 -11.11
N ILE A 13 11.29 -12.52 -10.53
CA ILE A 13 11.02 -12.46 -9.08
C ILE A 13 10.23 -13.67 -8.60
N ARG A 14 9.42 -14.29 -9.47
CA ARG A 14 8.56 -15.43 -9.13
C ARG A 14 9.33 -16.76 -9.07
N VAL A 15 10.54 -16.86 -9.64
CA VAL A 15 11.24 -18.14 -9.89
C VAL A 15 12.27 -18.52 -8.81
N GLY A 16 12.27 -17.88 -7.63
CA GLY A 16 12.83 -18.49 -6.42
C GLY A 16 14.34 -18.77 -6.42
N SER A 17 15.16 -17.74 -6.55
CA SER A 17 16.55 -17.79 -6.05
C SER A 17 16.88 -16.49 -5.33
N LEU A 18 16.90 -16.56 -4.00
CA LEU A 18 17.27 -15.45 -3.12
C LEU A 18 18.72 -14.99 -3.33
N GLY A 19 19.59 -15.81 -3.95
CA GLY A 19 21.01 -15.49 -4.17
C GLY A 19 21.26 -14.43 -5.24
N GLY A 20 20.34 -14.23 -6.20
CA GLY A 20 20.46 -13.16 -7.21
C GLY A 20 20.02 -11.78 -6.73
N LEU A 21 19.42 -11.70 -5.54
CA LEU A 21 18.98 -10.45 -4.91
C LEU A 21 20.13 -9.76 -4.15
N GLU A 22 21.11 -10.48 -3.61
CA GLU A 22 22.19 -9.86 -2.82
C GLU A 22 23.09 -8.94 -3.66
N GLU A 23 23.57 -9.41 -4.83
CA GLU A 23 24.50 -8.63 -5.67
C GLU A 23 23.90 -7.37 -6.31
N LEU A 24 22.58 -7.28 -6.47
CA LEU A 24 21.92 -6.08 -7.03
C LEU A 24 21.63 -5.00 -5.97
N PHE A 25 21.57 -5.36 -4.69
CA PHE A 25 21.13 -4.46 -3.62
C PHE A 25 22.29 -3.94 -2.74
N GLU A 26 23.45 -4.61 -2.75
CA GLU A 26 24.60 -4.27 -1.90
C GLU A 26 25.37 -3.00 -2.36
N ALA A 27 25.03 -2.44 -3.53
CA ALA A 27 25.73 -1.30 -4.12
C ALA A 27 25.09 0.10 -3.89
N TYR A 28 23.93 0.21 -3.23
CA TYR A 28 23.20 1.49 -3.13
C TYR A 28 23.07 2.04 -1.70
N GLY A 29 23.56 3.27 -1.51
CA GLY A 29 23.20 4.13 -0.38
C GLY A 29 21.69 4.44 -0.33
N ARG A 30 21.27 5.37 0.55
CA ARG A 30 19.86 5.72 0.82
C ARG A 30 18.93 5.51 -0.38
N GLU A 31 17.87 4.74 -0.16
CA GLU A 31 16.85 4.43 -1.17
C GLU A 31 16.37 5.68 -1.91
N HIS A 32 16.23 5.56 -3.23
CA HIS A 32 15.79 6.67 -4.06
C HIS A 32 14.38 7.13 -3.70
N PRO A 33 14.11 8.45 -3.73
CA PRO A 33 12.79 8.96 -3.44
C PRO A 33 11.79 8.54 -4.52
N PHE A 34 10.54 8.35 -4.10
CA PHE A 34 9.44 8.07 -5.02
C PHE A 34 9.07 9.31 -5.84
N ILE A 35 8.60 9.07 -7.06
CA ILE A 35 7.93 10.05 -7.91
C ILE A 35 6.57 9.50 -8.36
N VAL A 36 5.64 10.37 -8.72
CA VAL A 36 4.37 9.94 -9.30
C VAL A 36 4.65 9.37 -10.69
N THR A 37 4.26 8.11 -10.91
CA THR A 37 4.36 7.43 -12.20
C THR A 37 3.01 6.86 -12.61
N GLU A 38 2.76 6.80 -13.91
CA GLU A 38 1.63 6.09 -14.48
C GLU A 38 1.74 4.58 -14.25
N PRO A 39 0.62 3.84 -14.35
CA PRO A 39 0.64 2.38 -14.31
C PRO A 39 1.56 1.81 -15.40
N GLY A 40 2.52 0.98 -15.00
CA GLY A 40 3.51 0.37 -15.88
C GLY A 40 4.69 1.26 -16.24
N GLU A 41 4.71 2.53 -15.83
CA GLU A 41 5.82 3.43 -16.10
C GLU A 41 6.99 3.19 -15.15
N VAL A 42 8.16 2.93 -15.74
CA VAL A 42 9.43 2.85 -15.01
C VAL A 42 9.97 4.26 -14.76
N ALA A 43 10.19 4.58 -13.47
CA ALA A 43 10.81 5.85 -13.08
C ALA A 43 12.22 5.98 -13.68
N ARG A 44 12.56 7.17 -14.20
CA ARG A 44 13.87 7.47 -14.80
C ARG A 44 14.82 8.09 -13.78
N GLY A 45 16.12 7.81 -13.94
CA GLY A 45 17.18 8.33 -13.08
C GLY A 45 17.18 7.73 -11.68
N LYS A 46 17.74 8.45 -10.69
CA LYS A 46 17.83 8.02 -9.28
C LYS A 46 16.50 8.22 -8.55
N LYS A 47 15.42 7.60 -9.06
CA LYS A 47 14.03 7.73 -8.57
C LYS A 47 13.31 6.38 -8.61
N ASN A 48 12.33 6.21 -7.72
CA ASN A 48 11.47 5.02 -7.67
C ASN A 48 10.04 5.35 -8.13
N GLY A 49 9.40 4.42 -8.85
CA GLY A 49 8.01 4.56 -9.31
C GLY A 49 6.98 4.03 -8.31
N LEU A 50 5.70 4.34 -8.54
CA LEU A 50 4.61 3.94 -7.64
C LEU A 50 4.26 2.45 -7.76
N ASP A 51 4.48 1.81 -8.90
CA ASP A 51 4.30 0.35 -9.00
C ASP A 51 5.33 -0.40 -8.13
N TYR A 52 6.56 0.10 -8.06
CA TYR A 52 7.55 -0.43 -7.12
C TYR A 52 7.11 -0.24 -5.67
N LEU A 53 6.53 0.93 -5.33
CA LEU A 53 5.96 1.16 -3.99
C LEU A 53 4.89 0.11 -3.66
N PHE A 54 3.96 -0.19 -4.57
CA PHE A 54 2.92 -1.19 -4.34
C PHE A 54 3.47 -2.61 -4.27
N TYR A 55 4.48 -2.93 -5.08
CA TYR A 55 5.21 -4.19 -4.98
C TYR A 55 5.82 -4.42 -3.59
N LEU A 56 6.31 -3.37 -2.91
CA LEU A 56 6.82 -3.51 -1.54
C LEU A 56 5.75 -3.96 -0.53
N TYR A 57 4.47 -3.69 -0.77
CA TYR A 57 3.37 -4.19 0.06
C TYR A 57 3.14 -5.68 -0.15
N GLU A 58 3.21 -6.15 -1.39
CA GLU A 58 3.17 -7.59 -1.70
C GLU A 58 4.36 -8.32 -1.08
N LEU A 59 5.57 -7.75 -1.16
CA LEU A 59 6.74 -8.33 -0.51
C LEU A 59 6.56 -8.38 1.03
N CYS A 60 5.94 -7.38 1.65
CA CYS A 60 5.60 -7.42 3.08
C CYS A 60 4.60 -8.54 3.43
N ARG A 61 3.69 -8.87 2.50
CA ARG A 61 2.75 -9.99 2.67
C ARG A 61 3.48 -11.32 2.66
N ASP A 62 4.41 -11.52 1.72
CA ASP A 62 5.22 -12.74 1.66
C ASP A 62 6.10 -12.90 2.91
N LEU A 63 6.67 -11.80 3.40
CA LEU A 63 7.42 -11.79 4.66
C LEU A 63 6.54 -12.11 5.87
N LEU A 64 5.30 -11.61 5.92
CA LEU A 64 4.36 -11.99 6.97
C LEU A 64 4.06 -13.49 6.92
N ILE A 65 3.83 -14.08 5.75
CA ILE A 65 3.60 -15.52 5.60
C ILE A 65 4.80 -16.32 6.14
N GLN A 66 6.04 -15.91 5.82
CA GLN A 66 7.24 -16.55 6.35
C GLN A 66 7.33 -16.47 7.88
N VAL A 67 7.09 -15.29 8.46
CA VAL A 67 7.04 -15.12 9.93
C VAL A 67 5.94 -15.99 10.56
N GLN A 68 4.77 -16.06 9.92
CA GLN A 68 3.67 -16.90 10.38
C GLN A 68 4.04 -18.39 10.37
N ASN A 69 4.74 -18.86 9.33
CA ASN A 69 5.21 -20.24 9.24
C ASN A 69 6.20 -20.57 10.38
N ILE A 70 7.19 -19.70 10.58
CA ILE A 70 8.20 -19.83 11.64
C ILE A 70 7.53 -19.86 13.03
N ALA A 71 6.56 -18.97 13.28
CA ALA A 71 5.84 -18.94 14.55
C ALA A 71 5.06 -20.25 14.79
N ARG A 72 4.43 -20.82 13.75
CA ARG A 72 3.71 -22.10 13.87
C ARG A 72 4.65 -23.27 14.14
N GLU A 73 5.79 -23.33 13.47
CA GLU A 73 6.82 -24.36 13.69
C GLU A 73 7.37 -24.34 15.12
N LYS A 74 7.47 -23.14 15.72
CA LYS A 74 7.92 -22.95 17.10
C LYS A 74 6.82 -23.10 18.16
N GLY A 75 5.55 -23.25 17.76
CA GLY A 75 4.41 -23.23 18.68
C GLY A 75 4.15 -21.85 19.32
N GLU A 76 4.62 -20.78 18.69
CA GLU A 76 4.43 -19.39 19.13
C GLU A 76 3.13 -18.79 18.58
N LYS A 77 2.67 -17.69 19.18
CA LYS A 77 1.47 -16.97 18.70
C LYS A 77 1.71 -16.38 17.31
N CYS A 78 0.96 -16.87 16.32
CA CYS A 78 1.07 -16.45 14.93
C CYS A 78 0.53 -15.00 14.71
N PRO A 79 1.32 -14.08 14.14
CA PRO A 79 0.85 -12.72 13.87
C PRO A 79 -0.14 -12.67 12.71
N THR A 80 -1.23 -11.92 12.84
CA THR A 80 -2.25 -11.79 11.76
C THR A 80 -2.12 -10.48 10.96
N LYS A 81 -1.26 -9.57 11.41
CA LYS A 81 -0.99 -8.28 10.76
C LYS A 81 0.51 -8.06 10.62
N VAL A 82 0.90 -7.13 9.77
CA VAL A 82 2.30 -6.70 9.61
C VAL A 82 2.77 -5.98 10.89
N THR A 83 3.49 -6.71 11.75
CA THR A 83 4.02 -6.22 13.04
C THR A 83 5.47 -5.75 12.94
N ASN A 84 6.04 -5.27 14.06
CA ASN A 84 7.47 -4.98 14.15
C ASN A 84 8.36 -6.20 13.87
N GLU A 85 7.85 -7.41 14.12
CA GLU A 85 8.57 -8.65 13.86
C GLU A 85 8.78 -8.86 12.36
N VAL A 86 7.75 -8.62 11.55
CA VAL A 86 7.86 -8.69 10.08
C VAL A 86 8.93 -7.74 9.55
N PHE A 87 9.00 -6.51 10.08
CA PHE A 87 10.05 -5.56 9.69
C PHE A 87 11.45 -5.95 10.16
N ARG A 88 11.58 -6.58 11.34
CA ARG A 88 12.86 -7.12 11.81
C ARG A 88 13.31 -8.30 10.94
N TYR A 89 12.37 -9.18 10.60
CA TYR A 89 12.61 -10.32 9.72
C TYR A 89 13.02 -9.89 8.31
N ALA A 90 12.34 -8.88 7.75
CA ALA A 90 12.72 -8.26 6.47
C ALA A 90 14.21 -7.86 6.45
N LYS A 91 14.67 -7.20 7.52
CA LYS A 91 16.07 -6.80 7.67
C LYS A 91 17.00 -8.01 7.77
N SER A 92 16.63 -9.07 8.48
CA SER A 92 17.47 -10.26 8.62
C SER A 92 17.61 -11.06 7.31
N VAL A 93 16.65 -10.96 6.39
CA VAL A 93 16.68 -11.63 5.08
C VAL A 93 17.15 -10.71 3.94
N GLY A 94 17.82 -9.60 4.27
CA GLY A 94 18.41 -8.69 3.27
C GLY A 94 17.44 -7.71 2.60
N ALA A 95 16.15 -7.72 2.95
CA ALA A 95 15.14 -6.79 2.42
C ALA A 95 15.20 -5.40 3.11
N ASN A 96 16.40 -4.81 3.17
CA ASN A 96 16.71 -3.56 3.88
C ASN A 96 15.92 -2.34 3.39
N HIS A 97 15.43 -2.39 2.16
CA HIS A 97 14.59 -1.35 1.59
C HIS A 97 13.19 -1.33 2.22
N ILE A 98 12.69 -2.42 2.82
CA ILE A 98 11.42 -2.41 3.56
C ILE A 98 11.62 -1.82 4.95
N ASN A 99 10.87 -0.77 5.29
CA ASN A 99 10.90 -0.19 6.64
C ASN A 99 9.52 0.29 7.11
N LYS A 100 9.29 0.18 8.43
CA LYS A 100 8.01 0.49 9.07
C LYS A 100 7.51 1.93 8.81
N PRO A 101 8.33 3.00 8.94
CA PRO A 101 7.86 4.36 8.65
C PRO A 101 7.33 4.50 7.23
N LYS A 102 8.08 4.03 6.22
CA LYS A 102 7.67 4.10 4.82
C LYS A 102 6.38 3.33 4.56
N MET A 103 6.29 2.07 5.01
CA MET A 103 5.11 1.24 4.76
C MET A 103 3.86 1.79 5.47
N ARG A 104 4.00 2.42 6.63
CA ARG A 104 2.86 3.09 7.28
C ARG A 104 2.43 4.36 6.56
N HIS A 105 3.36 5.06 5.92
CA HIS A 105 3.10 6.35 5.30
C HIS A 105 2.23 6.27 4.05
N TYR A 106 2.29 5.15 3.32
CA TYR A 106 1.60 4.98 2.03
C TYR A 106 0.50 3.90 2.05
N VAL A 107 0.16 3.33 3.21
CA VAL A 107 -0.75 2.18 3.25
C VAL A 107 -2.16 2.53 2.77
N HIS A 108 -2.61 3.78 2.91
CA HIS A 108 -3.88 4.23 2.31
C HIS A 108 -3.77 4.36 0.78
N CYS A 109 -2.63 4.71 0.22
CA CYS A 109 -2.44 4.68 -1.23
C CYS A 109 -2.53 3.24 -1.77
N TYR A 110 -1.91 2.28 -1.07
CA TYR A 110 -2.03 0.87 -1.39
C TYR A 110 -3.47 0.36 -1.20
N ALA A 111 -4.17 0.81 -0.16
CA ALA A 111 -5.58 0.47 0.04
C ALA A 111 -6.46 0.96 -1.12
N LEU A 112 -6.23 2.17 -1.64
CA LEU A 112 -6.96 2.66 -2.81
C LEU A 112 -6.66 1.79 -4.03
N HIS A 113 -5.40 1.44 -4.25
CA HIS A 113 -5.00 0.54 -5.34
C HIS A 113 -5.70 -0.83 -5.26
N CYS A 114 -5.83 -1.43 -4.07
CA CYS A 114 -6.51 -2.70 -3.89
C CYS A 114 -8.04 -2.60 -4.07
N LEU A 115 -8.67 -1.55 -3.51
CA LEU A 115 -10.14 -1.45 -3.44
C LEU A 115 -10.78 -0.91 -4.72
N ASP A 116 -10.03 -0.08 -5.46
CA ASP A 116 -10.43 0.53 -6.73
C ASP A 116 -9.18 0.93 -7.53
N GLN A 117 -8.64 -0.06 -8.25
CA GLN A 117 -7.46 0.14 -9.10
C GLN A 117 -7.70 1.20 -10.19
N ALA A 118 -8.90 1.27 -10.76
CA ALA A 118 -9.22 2.23 -11.81
C ALA A 118 -9.12 3.68 -11.28
N THR A 119 -9.70 3.95 -10.11
CA THR A 119 -9.58 5.26 -9.46
C THR A 119 -8.13 5.56 -9.07
N SER A 120 -7.40 4.58 -8.55
CA SER A 120 -5.96 4.74 -8.24
C SER A 120 -5.14 5.12 -9.47
N ASP A 121 -5.34 4.42 -10.58
CA ASP A 121 -4.63 4.62 -11.84
C ASP A 121 -4.96 5.97 -12.48
N ASN A 122 -6.24 6.38 -12.44
CA ASN A 122 -6.66 7.69 -12.91
C ASN A 122 -6.05 8.81 -12.05
N LEU A 123 -5.98 8.63 -10.73
CA LEU A 123 -5.35 9.59 -9.83
C LEU A 123 -3.84 9.72 -10.12
N ARG A 124 -3.15 8.60 -10.40
CA ARG A 124 -1.74 8.61 -10.80
C ARG A 124 -1.51 9.38 -12.09
N ARG A 125 -2.31 9.12 -13.14
CA ARG A 125 -2.26 9.84 -14.43
C ARG A 125 -2.46 11.34 -14.21
N ALA A 126 -3.53 11.75 -13.53
CA ALA A 126 -3.87 13.15 -13.32
C ALA A 126 -2.80 13.92 -12.53
N PHE A 127 -2.20 13.30 -11.49
CA PHE A 127 -1.14 13.94 -10.72
C PHE A 127 0.18 14.02 -11.49
N LYS A 128 0.51 13.03 -12.32
CA LYS A 128 1.69 13.09 -13.18
C LYS A 128 1.55 14.16 -14.26
N GLU A 129 0.40 14.25 -14.92
CA GLU A 129 0.12 15.26 -15.95
C GLU A 129 0.31 16.68 -15.40
N ARG A 130 -0.17 16.93 -14.17
CA ARG A 130 0.02 18.19 -13.43
C ARG A 130 1.42 18.37 -12.84
N ARG A 131 2.31 17.38 -13.00
CA ARG A 131 3.67 17.35 -12.42
C ARG A 131 3.68 17.54 -10.90
N GLU A 132 2.67 17.00 -10.24
CA GLU A 132 2.53 17.06 -8.80
C GLU A 132 3.54 16.15 -8.10
N ASN A 133 3.93 16.55 -6.88
CA ASN A 133 4.81 15.73 -6.07
C ASN A 133 4.06 14.57 -5.39
N VAL A 134 4.81 13.57 -4.92
CA VAL A 134 4.26 12.39 -4.24
C VAL A 134 3.49 12.74 -2.97
N GLY A 135 3.84 13.85 -2.31
CA GLY A 135 3.11 14.33 -1.13
C GLY A 135 1.67 14.74 -1.46
N ALA A 136 1.49 15.49 -2.54
CA ALA A 136 0.18 15.91 -3.02
C ALA A 136 -0.65 14.70 -3.49
N TRP A 137 -0.08 13.81 -4.30
CA TRP A 137 -0.75 12.57 -4.73
C TRP A 137 -1.15 11.69 -3.53
N ARG A 138 -0.25 11.51 -2.57
CA ARG A 138 -0.51 10.73 -1.35
C ARG A 138 -1.68 11.33 -0.57
N GLN A 139 -1.75 12.66 -0.45
CA GLN A 139 -2.85 13.32 0.26
C GLN A 139 -4.19 13.14 -0.47
N ALA A 140 -4.19 13.17 -1.80
CA ALA A 140 -5.39 12.98 -2.61
C ALA A 140 -5.97 11.56 -2.53
N CYS A 141 -5.16 10.55 -2.19
CA CYS A 141 -5.63 9.17 -2.04
C CYS A 141 -6.64 8.97 -0.89
N TYR A 142 -6.75 9.91 0.07
CA TYR A 142 -7.67 9.77 1.20
C TYR A 142 -9.15 9.88 0.79
N MET A 143 -9.51 10.88 -0.01
CA MET A 143 -10.93 11.17 -0.28
C MET A 143 -11.65 10.05 -1.04
N PRO A 144 -11.05 9.41 -2.07
CA PRO A 144 -11.66 8.25 -2.70
C PRO A 144 -11.94 7.10 -1.72
N LEU A 145 -11.03 6.84 -0.78
CA LEU A 145 -11.24 5.81 0.24
C LEU A 145 -12.38 6.13 1.20
N VAL A 146 -12.52 7.39 1.59
CA VAL A 146 -13.62 7.83 2.44
C VAL A 146 -14.96 7.64 1.73
N ALA A 147 -15.03 7.98 0.44
CA ALA A 147 -16.21 7.73 -0.39
C ALA A 147 -16.53 6.23 -0.53
N ILE A 148 -15.51 5.37 -0.72
CA ILE A 148 -15.68 3.91 -0.76
C ILE A 148 -16.21 3.38 0.59
N ALA A 149 -15.67 3.86 1.72
CA ALA A 149 -16.11 3.44 3.05
C ALA A 149 -17.56 3.84 3.31
N ALA A 150 -17.96 5.05 2.91
CA ALA A 150 -19.35 5.51 2.99
C ALA A 150 -20.28 4.60 2.17
N ALA A 151 -19.94 4.34 0.92
CA ALA A 151 -20.77 3.60 -0.02
C ALA A 151 -20.90 2.11 0.28
N ARG A 152 -19.82 1.46 0.75
CA ARG A 152 -19.77 -0.01 0.89
C ARG A 152 -19.98 -0.51 2.32
N HIS A 153 -19.62 0.28 3.34
CA HIS A 153 -19.59 -0.17 4.73
C HIS A 153 -20.13 0.86 5.72
N GLY A 154 -20.94 1.83 5.28
CA GLY A 154 -21.55 2.80 6.19
C GLY A 154 -20.51 3.55 7.04
N TRP A 155 -19.39 3.92 6.42
CA TRP A 155 -18.23 4.59 7.05
C TRP A 155 -17.34 3.70 7.94
N ASP A 156 -17.62 2.40 8.05
CA ASP A 156 -16.78 1.45 8.77
C ASP A 156 -15.53 1.05 7.95
N ILE A 157 -14.46 1.82 8.12
CA ILE A 157 -13.18 1.58 7.46
C ILE A 157 -12.45 0.34 7.99
N ASP A 158 -12.72 -0.10 9.23
CA ASP A 158 -12.15 -1.34 9.76
C ASP A 158 -12.72 -2.55 9.03
N ALA A 159 -14.04 -2.59 8.90
CA ALA A 159 -14.72 -3.64 8.15
C ALA A 159 -14.24 -3.69 6.71
N LEU A 160 -14.07 -2.53 6.05
CA LEU A 160 -13.55 -2.46 4.69
C LEU A 160 -12.13 -3.05 4.58
N PHE A 161 -11.22 -2.75 5.51
CA PHE A 161 -9.88 -3.33 5.51
C PHE A 161 -9.89 -4.82 5.84
N ASN A 162 -10.67 -5.24 6.85
CA ASN A 162 -10.66 -6.61 7.34
C ASN A 162 -11.29 -7.60 6.36
N THR A 163 -12.20 -7.16 5.49
CA THR A 163 -12.84 -8.01 4.47
C THR A 163 -11.99 -8.20 3.21
N HIS A 164 -11.00 -7.34 2.96
CA HIS A 164 -10.14 -7.43 1.79
C HIS A 164 -8.88 -8.24 2.07
N SER A 165 -8.62 -9.30 1.30
CA SER A 165 -7.53 -10.27 1.54
C SER A 165 -6.12 -9.66 1.58
N HIS A 166 -5.86 -8.61 0.80
CA HIS A 166 -4.58 -7.88 0.80
C HIS A 166 -4.49 -6.80 1.90
N LEU A 167 -5.61 -6.30 2.42
CA LEU A 167 -5.63 -5.18 3.38
C LEU A 167 -5.84 -5.61 4.82
N SER A 168 -6.41 -6.79 5.05
CA SER A 168 -6.72 -7.32 6.38
C SER A 168 -5.46 -7.50 7.25
N ILE A 169 -4.29 -7.66 6.62
CA ILE A 169 -2.99 -7.74 7.29
C ILE A 169 -2.42 -6.38 7.70
N TRP A 170 -3.02 -5.28 7.26
CA TRP A 170 -2.58 -3.93 7.59
C TRP A 170 -3.43 -3.32 8.70
N TYR A 171 -2.84 -2.38 9.43
CA TYR A 171 -3.57 -1.51 10.34
C TYR A 171 -4.10 -0.31 9.57
N VAL A 172 -5.39 0.02 9.75
CA VAL A 172 -5.97 1.22 9.15
C VAL A 172 -5.26 2.47 9.69
N PRO A 173 -4.78 3.39 8.83
CA PRO A 173 -4.18 4.65 9.26
C PRO A 173 -5.09 5.48 10.14
N THR A 174 -4.53 6.04 11.22
CA THR A 174 -5.25 6.94 12.13
C THR A 174 -5.91 8.10 11.39
N LYS A 175 -5.19 8.72 10.43
CA LYS A 175 -5.74 9.85 9.65
C LYS A 175 -6.95 9.43 8.80
N LEU A 176 -6.93 8.23 8.20
CA LEU A 176 -8.04 7.72 7.41
C LEU A 176 -9.27 7.49 8.29
N ARG A 177 -9.10 6.89 9.48
CA ARG A 177 -10.20 6.72 10.45
C ARG A 177 -10.82 8.05 10.86
N GLN A 178 -9.98 9.05 11.16
CA GLN A 178 -10.43 10.38 11.55
C GLN A 178 -11.25 11.05 10.44
N LEU A 179 -10.82 10.92 9.17
CA LEU A 179 -11.55 11.45 8.03
C LEU A 179 -12.90 10.75 7.85
N CYS A 180 -12.95 9.41 7.90
CA CYS A 180 -14.23 8.69 7.83
C CYS A 180 -15.20 9.08 8.96
N HIS A 181 -14.68 9.26 10.18
CA HIS A 181 -15.49 9.72 11.30
C HIS A 181 -16.03 11.15 11.08
N ALA A 182 -15.18 12.08 10.64
CA ALA A 182 -15.58 13.46 10.39
C ALA A 182 -16.66 13.55 9.30
N GLU A 183 -16.47 12.87 8.18
CA GLU A 183 -17.44 12.87 7.09
C GLU A 183 -18.76 12.18 7.46
N ARG A 184 -18.72 11.11 8.26
CA ARG A 184 -19.94 10.50 8.83
C ARG A 184 -20.72 11.50 9.69
N SER A 185 -20.03 12.24 10.54
CA SER A 185 -20.65 13.27 11.40
C SER A 185 -21.28 14.39 10.56
N ASN A 186 -20.59 14.86 9.51
CA ASN A 186 -21.11 15.87 8.58
C ASN A 186 -22.34 15.36 7.79
N ALA A 187 -22.33 14.09 7.39
CA ALA A 187 -23.48 13.46 6.73
C ALA A 187 -24.69 13.35 7.66
N ALA A 188 -24.47 13.03 8.94
CA ALA A 188 -25.54 12.97 9.93
C ALA A 188 -26.16 14.34 10.22
N SER A 189 -25.34 15.40 10.34
CA SER A 189 -25.83 16.76 10.59
C SER A 189 -26.68 17.29 9.42
N THR A 190 -26.23 17.07 8.18
CA THR A 190 -26.98 17.49 6.99
C THR A 190 -28.31 16.75 6.81
N SER A 191 -28.42 15.51 7.29
CA SER A 191 -29.70 14.78 7.29
C SER A 191 -30.68 15.21 8.40
N GLY A 192 -30.18 15.81 9.49
CA GLY A 192 -30.99 16.25 10.63
C GLY A 192 -31.73 17.57 10.42
N ASP A 193 -31.22 18.45 9.54
CA ASP A 193 -31.80 19.78 9.27
C ASP A 193 -33.01 19.76 8.31
N ASN A 194 -33.41 18.58 7.79
CA ASN A 194 -34.51 18.43 6.82
C ASN A 194 -35.84 17.94 7.43
N LEU A 195 -36.01 17.99 8.76
CA LEU A 195 -37.31 17.69 9.38
C LEU A 195 -38.21 18.94 9.37
N PRO A 196 -39.38 18.92 8.70
CA PRO A 196 -40.31 20.04 8.75
C PRO A 196 -40.84 20.25 10.17
N PRO A 197 -41.06 21.50 10.62
CA PRO A 197 -41.75 21.74 11.88
C PRO A 197 -43.19 21.21 11.79
N PHE A 198 -43.61 20.47 12.81
CA PHE A 198 -44.98 19.98 12.97
C PHE A 198 -45.98 21.13 13.14
#